data_AF-A0A918PNN1-F1
#
_entry.id   AF-A0A918PNN1-F1
#
_cell.length_a   1.000
_cell.length_b   1.000
_cell.length_c   1.000
_cell.angle_alpha   90.00
_cell.angle_beta   90.00
_cell.angle_gamma   90.00
#
_symmetry.space_group_name_H-M   'P 1'
#
loop_
_entity.id
_entity.type
_entity.pdbx_description
1 polymer ?
#
loop_
_entity_poly.entity_id
_entity_poly.type
_entity_poly.pdbx_seq_one_letter_code
_entity_poly.pdbx_strand_id
1 'polypeptide(L)' 'MYGWIWRHLPGNAWVRAFISLVLVLGVVYVLFQYVFPWAEPLLPFGDVTVDGASADTGAGGERGAAR' A
#
# COMPACT_ATOMS: atom_id res chain seq x y z
N MET A 1 14.01 43.87 -7.20
CA MET A 1 13.75 43.70 -5.75
C MET A 1 12.64 42.64 -5.56
N TYR A 2 12.77 41.40 -6.03
CA TYR A 2 13.49 40.26 -5.41
C TYR A 2 14.29 39.38 -6.41
N GLY A 3 14.31 39.76 -7.69
CA GLY A 3 14.96 38.96 -8.75
C GLY A 3 16.48 38.82 -8.66
N TRP A 4 17.14 39.48 -7.71
CA TRP A 4 18.60 39.44 -7.56
C TRP A 4 19.06 38.26 -6.68
N ILE A 5 18.24 37.81 -5.73
CA ILE A 5 18.55 36.66 -4.85
C ILE A 5 18.31 35.30 -5.54
N TRP A 6 17.43 35.27 -6.53
CA TRP A 6 17.17 34.08 -7.37
C TRP A 6 18.30 33.76 -8.35
N ARG A 7 19.33 34.60 -8.39
CA ARG A 7 20.39 34.56 -9.40
C ARG A 7 21.78 34.26 -8.82
N HIS A 8 21.84 33.83 -7.56
CA HIS A 8 23.07 33.46 -6.87
C HIS A 8 23.14 31.95 -6.55
N LEU A 9 23.56 31.17 -7.55
CA LEU A 9 24.28 29.89 -7.43
C LEU A 9 23.44 28.58 -7.48
N PRO A 10 24.01 27.45 -7.98
CA PRO A 10 23.88 26.99 -9.36
C PRO A 10 23.00 25.73 -9.45
N GLY A 11 21.97 25.79 -10.29
CA GLY A 11 21.02 24.70 -10.54
C GLY A 11 19.59 25.19 -10.41
N ASN A 12 18.86 25.18 -11.52
CA ASN A 12 17.44 25.56 -11.62
C ASN A 12 16.67 25.03 -10.41
N ALA A 13 15.85 25.86 -9.75
CA ALA A 13 14.96 25.40 -8.67
C ALA A 13 14.14 24.17 -9.11
N TRP A 14 13.85 24.07 -10.41
CA TRP A 14 13.28 22.90 -11.07
C TRP A 14 14.11 21.62 -10.95
N VAL A 15 15.45 21.68 -11.07
CA VAL A 15 16.33 20.51 -10.91
C VAL A 15 16.34 20.05 -9.46
N ARG A 16 16.40 20.97 -8.50
CA ARG A 16 16.25 20.64 -7.07
C ARG A 16 14.88 20.04 -6.77
N ALA A 17 13.82 20.64 -7.28
CA ALA A 17 12.46 20.12 -7.14
C ALA A 17 12.32 18.74 -7.79
N PHE A 18 12.93 18.53 -8.96
CA PHE A 18 12.92 17.26 -9.66
C PHE A 18 13.71 16.19 -8.92
N ILE A 19 14.91 16.51 -8.40
CA ILE A 19 15.70 15.59 -7.57
C ILE A 19 14.94 15.23 -6.30
N SER A 20 14.36 16.20 -5.59
CA SER A 20 13.54 15.93 -4.41
C SER A 20 12.31 15.09 -4.74
N LEU A 21 11.65 15.38 -5.87
CA LEU A 21 10.50 14.60 -6.35
C LEU A 21 10.91 13.15 -6.64
N VAL A 22 12.00 12.95 -7.38
CA VAL A 22 12.56 11.63 -7.67
C VAL A 22 12.97 10.91 -6.40
N LEU A 23 13.55 11.60 -5.41
CA LEU A 23 13.91 11.03 -4.13
C LEU A 23 12.67 10.54 -3.37
N VAL A 24 11.60 11.34 -3.34
CA VAL A 24 10.33 10.97 -2.73
C VAL A 24 9.71 9.78 -3.48
N LEU A 25 9.66 9.80 -4.81
CA LEU A 25 9.18 8.66 -5.60
C LEU A 25 10.01 7.41 -5.34
N GLY A 26 11.34 7.53 -5.20
CA GLY A 26 12.23 6.42 -4.88
C GLY A 26 11.92 5.83 -3.50
N VAL A 27 11.69 6.68 -2.49
CA VAL A 27 11.27 6.23 -1.16
C VAL A 27 9.92 5.51 -1.21
N VAL A 28 8.93 6.10 -1.89
CA VAL A 28 7.61 5.48 -2.06
C VAL A 28 7.73 4.14 -2.79
N TYR A 29 8.52 4.07 -3.85
CA TYR A 29 8.76 2.84 -4.60
C TYR A 29 9.37 1.74 -3.72
N VAL A 30 10.40 2.06 -2.93
CA VAL A 30 11.03 1.12 -2.00
C VAL A 30 10.05 0.68 -0.90
N LEU A 31 9.25 1.62 -0.38
CA LEU A 31 8.23 1.31 0.63
C LEU A 31 7.20 0.32 0.06
N PHE A 32 6.73 0.53 -1.17
CA PHE A 32 5.76 -0.36 -1.80
C PHE A 32 6.35 -1.71 -2.22
N GLN A 33 7.56 -1.74 -2.78
CA GLN A 33 8.17 -2.97 -3.31
C GLN A 33 8.82 -3.83 -2.21
N TYR A 34 9.21 -3.24 -1.09
CA TYR A 34 9.99 -3.95 -0.06
C TYR A 34 9.30 -3.94 1.31
N VAL A 35 8.80 -2.78 1.75
CA VAL A 35 8.14 -2.69 3.06
C VAL A 35 6.73 -3.28 3.02
N PHE A 36 6.00 -3.10 1.93
CA PHE A 36 4.64 -3.64 1.81
C PHE A 36 4.61 -5.18 1.81
N PRO A 37 5.45 -5.91 1.05
CA PRO A 37 5.51 -7.37 1.13
C PRO A 37 5.90 -7.89 2.53
N TRP A 38 6.73 -7.12 3.25
CA TRP A 38 7.06 -7.44 4.64
C TRP A 38 5.91 -7.11 5.62
N ALA A 39 5.12 -6.08 5.32
CA ALA A 39 4.01 -5.63 6.15
C ALA A 39 2.69 -6.38 5.87
N GLU A 40 2.52 -6.97 4.68
CA GLU A 40 1.33 -7.73 4.26
C GLU A 40 0.89 -8.77 5.30
N PRO A 41 1.78 -9.59 5.91
CA PRO A 41 1.38 -10.56 6.92
C PRO A 41 0.94 -9.93 8.26
N LEU A 42 1.29 -8.66 8.50
CA LEU A 42 0.95 -7.93 9.73
C LEU A 42 -0.35 -7.14 9.59
N LEU A 43 -0.86 -6.99 8.36
CA LEU A 43 -2.08 -6.25 8.10
C LEU A 43 -3.30 -7.16 8.27
N PRO A 44 -4.19 -6.88 9.24
CA PRO A 44 -5.40 -7.68 9.51
C PRO A 44 -6.48 -7.54 8.42
N PHE A 45 -6.15 -6.96 7.26
CA PHE A 45 -7.03 -6.76 6.11
C PHE A 45 -6.86 -7.83 5.02
N GLY A 46 -5.79 -8.64 5.06
CA GLY A 46 -5.62 -9.79 4.16
C GLY A 46 -6.58 -10.93 4.49
N ASP A 47 -7.11 -10.94 5.72
CA ASP A 47 -8.10 -11.87 6.23
C ASP A 47 -9.53 -11.39 5.89
N VAL A 48 -9.79 -11.14 4.60
CA VAL A 48 -11.14 -10.83 4.10
C VAL A 48 -11.96 -12.12 4.09
N THR A 49 -12.58 -12.43 5.23
CA THR A 49 -13.98 -12.91 5.36
C THR A 49 -14.59 -13.85 4.30
N VAL A 50 -13.85 -14.80 3.71
CA VAL A 50 -14.44 -15.82 2.80
C VAL A 50 -15.06 -17.02 3.55
N ASP A 51 -14.92 -17.13 4.87
CA ASP A 51 -15.54 -18.24 5.62
C ASP A 51 -17.02 -18.00 6.00
N GLY A 52 -17.55 -16.79 5.79
CA GLY A 52 -18.91 -16.43 6.22
C GLY A 52 -20.05 -16.88 5.28
N ALA A 53 -19.76 -17.21 4.02
CA ALA A 53 -20.80 -17.49 3.02
C ALA A 53 -21.08 -18.99 2.78
N SER A 54 -20.25 -19.90 3.30
CA SER A 54 -20.42 -21.35 3.08
C SER A 54 -20.90 -22.13 4.31
N ALA A 55 -21.07 -21.50 5.46
CA ALA A 55 -21.57 -22.15 6.68
C ALA A 55 -23.11 -22.29 6.73
N ASP A 56 -23.85 -21.90 5.67
CA ASP A 56 -25.30 -22.09 5.53
C ASP A 56 -25.69 -23.21 4.54
N THR A 57 -24.78 -24.14 4.19
CA THR A 57 -25.13 -25.26 3.27
C THR A 57 -24.89 -26.65 3.88
N GLY A 58 -24.48 -26.75 5.15
CA GLY A 58 -24.18 -28.04 5.79
C GLY A 58 -25.19 -28.57 6.82
N ALA A 59 -26.11 -27.76 7.34
CA ALA A 59 -26.99 -28.15 8.45
C ALA A 59 -28.38 -28.68 7.99
N GLY A 60 -28.44 -29.30 6.81
CA GLY A 60 -29.63 -29.95 6.25
C GLY A 60 -29.57 -31.49 6.22
N GLY A 61 -28.46 -32.09 6.67
CA GLY A 61 -28.13 -33.50 6.43
C GLY A 61 -28.42 -34.50 7.56
N GLU A 62 -28.93 -34.07 8.72
CA GLU A 62 -29.13 -34.96 9.87
C GLU A 62 -30.54 -35.59 9.92
N ARG A 63 -31.31 -35.49 8.83
CA ARG A 63 -32.57 -36.24 8.62
C ARG A 63 -32.33 -37.72 8.25
N GLY A 64 -31.23 -38.30 8.77
CA GLY A 64 -30.70 -39.60 8.40
C GLY A 64 -30.34 -40.50 9.58
N ALA A 65 -30.59 -40.09 10.83
CA ALA A 65 -30.56 -41.00 11.98
C ALA A 65 -31.89 -41.75 12.07
N ALA A 66 -32.06 -42.60 11.06
CA ALA A 66 -32.92 -43.76 11.04
C ALA A 66 -32.77 -44.57 12.35
N ARG A 67 -33.88 -45.06 12.90
CA ARG A 67 -34.31 -46.48 12.80
C ARG A 67 -33.42 -47.43 13.58
#